data_AF-A0A957J4Z7-F1
#
_entry.id   AF-A0A957J4Z7-F1
#
_cell.length_a   1.000
_cell.length_b   1.000
_cell.length_c   1.000
_cell.angle_alpha   90.00
_cell.angle_beta   90.00
_cell.angle_gamma   90.00
#
_symmetry.space_group_name_H-M   'P 1'
#
loop_
_entity.id
_entity.type
_entity.pdbx_description
1 polymer ?
#
loop_
_entity_poly.entity_id
_entity_poly.type
_entity_poly.pdbx_seq_one_letter_code
_entity_poly.pdbx_strand_id
1 'polypeptide(L)'
;AHHRPERCFEVYGLTLEDSRTHLVSDPLAENGDPLIPVRFVALGQGDWHETLSATYWFQSAAHTTDDYGTRIWADLSQREEWVLVSILFDDVYQADNPQLNSLYLALHEVVAASIGNQ
;
A
#
# COMPACT_ATOMS: atom_id res chain seq x y z
N ALA A 1 0.15 -9.49 -15.28
CA ALA A 1 1.55 -9.29 -14.88
C ALA A 1 1.70 -9.84 -13.47
N HIS A 2 2.62 -10.79 -13.24
CA HIS A 2 2.85 -11.40 -11.92
C HIS A 2 4.17 -10.88 -11.33
N HIS A 3 4.23 -9.60 -11.00
CA HIS A 3 5.38 -9.03 -10.32
C HIS A 3 4.94 -8.28 -9.06
N ARG A 4 5.89 -8.09 -8.13
CA ARG A 4 5.63 -7.23 -6.97
C ARG A 4 5.37 -5.78 -7.45
N PRO A 5 4.49 -5.01 -6.80
CA PRO A 5 4.15 -3.66 -7.22
C PRO A 5 5.36 -2.72 -7.36
N GLU A 6 6.41 -2.93 -6.57
CA GLU A 6 7.64 -2.13 -6.60
C GLU A 6 8.32 -2.16 -7.97
N ARG A 7 8.18 -3.25 -8.74
CA ARG A 7 8.75 -3.36 -10.08
C ARG A 7 8.09 -2.43 -11.11
N CYS A 8 6.90 -1.88 -10.82
CA CYS A 8 6.35 -0.80 -11.65
C CYS A 8 7.27 0.42 -11.68
N PHE A 9 7.96 0.70 -10.56
CA PHE A 9 8.82 1.88 -10.43
C PHE A 9 10.17 1.69 -11.14
N GLU A 10 10.69 0.46 -11.18
CA GLU A 10 11.90 0.11 -11.94
C GLU A 10 11.75 0.41 -13.44
N VAL A 11 10.54 0.24 -14.00
CA VAL A 11 10.26 0.55 -15.42
C VAL A 11 10.39 2.06 -15.70
N TYR A 12 10.20 2.91 -14.69
CA TYR A 12 10.44 4.35 -14.79
C TYR A 12 11.91 4.75 -14.57
N GLY A 13 12.81 3.78 -14.45
CA GLY A 13 14.24 4.01 -14.18
C GLY A 13 14.55 4.35 -12.72
N LEU A 14 13.60 4.10 -11.81
CA LEU A 14 13.79 4.33 -10.38
C LEU A 14 14.33 3.07 -9.70
N THR A 15 15.23 3.25 -8.74
CA THR A 15 15.71 2.18 -7.85
C THR A 15 14.91 2.16 -6.56
N LEU A 16 14.69 0.96 -6.03
CA LEU A 16 14.13 0.79 -4.69
C LEU A 16 15.25 0.93 -3.67
N GLU A 17 15.22 2.01 -2.89
CA GLU A 17 16.23 2.30 -1.87
C GLU A 17 15.83 1.72 -0.51
N ASP A 18 14.53 1.81 -0.16
CA ASP A 18 13.95 1.22 1.04
C ASP A 18 12.55 0.67 0.79
N SER A 19 12.16 -0.35 1.57
CA SER A 19 10.85 -0.98 1.50
C SER A 19 10.46 -1.58 2.85
N ARG A 20 9.39 -1.06 3.45
CA ARG A 20 8.95 -1.47 4.79
C ARG A 20 7.44 -1.41 4.93
N THR A 21 6.89 -2.32 5.73
CA THR A 21 5.48 -2.23 6.14
C THR A 21 5.33 -1.13 7.17
N HIS A 22 4.38 -0.24 6.93
CA HIS A 22 3.89 0.77 7.85
C HIS A 22 2.48 0.38 8.28
N LEU A 23 2.23 0.40 9.59
CA LEU A 23 0.92 0.07 10.15
C LEU A 23 0.17 1.37 10.42
N VAL A 24 -0.90 1.60 9.65
CA VAL A 24 -1.74 2.78 9.80
C VAL A 24 -2.84 2.47 10.81
N SER A 25 -2.89 3.28 11.87
CA SER A 25 -3.96 3.26 12.87
C SER A 25 -4.87 4.47 12.66
N ASP A 26 -6.18 4.29 12.77
CA ASP A 26 -7.11 5.40 12.91
C ASP A 26 -7.04 5.94 14.36
N PRO A 27 -6.62 7.19 14.58
CA PRO A 27 -6.57 7.78 15.92
C PRO A 27 -7.96 7.99 16.55
N LEU A 28 -9.04 7.92 15.76
CA LEU A 28 -10.42 8.00 16.22
C LEU A 28 -11.07 6.63 16.44
N ALA A 29 -10.40 5.54 16.05
CA ALA A 29 -10.87 4.19 16.32
C ALA A 29 -10.91 3.92 17.82
N GLU A 30 -12.09 3.60 18.34
CA GLU A 30 -12.24 3.15 19.72
C GLU A 30 -11.84 1.67 19.81
N ASN A 31 -10.78 1.37 20.58
CA ASN A 31 -10.34 0.03 21.01
C ASN A 31 -10.56 -1.12 20.01
N GLY A 32 -9.52 -1.44 19.23
CA GLY A 32 -9.37 -2.76 18.60
C GLY A 32 -9.58 -2.82 17.09
N ASP A 33 -9.70 -1.68 16.40
CA ASP A 33 -9.75 -1.69 14.94
C ASP A 33 -8.43 -2.24 14.34
N PRO A 34 -8.53 -3.02 13.25
CA PRO A 34 -7.37 -3.63 12.63
C PRO A 34 -6.46 -2.55 12.04
N LEU A 35 -5.17 -2.63 12.36
CA LEU A 35 -4.15 -1.81 11.73
C LEU A 35 -4.10 -2.13 10.23
N ILE A 36 -4.09 -1.10 9.39
CA ILE A 36 -4.00 -1.26 7.95
C ILE A 36 -2.52 -1.41 7.58
N PRO A 37 -2.08 -2.56 7.06
CA PRO A 37 -0.72 -2.71 6.55
C PRO A 37 -0.58 -2.01 5.21
N VAL A 38 0.35 -1.06 5.13
CA VAL A 38 0.71 -0.34 3.91
C VAL A 38 2.18 -0.59 3.63
N ARG A 39 2.53 -0.99 2.41
CA ARG A 39 3.93 -1.00 1.99
C ARG A 39 4.34 0.43 1.70
N PHE A 40 5.36 0.93 2.40
CA PHE A 40 6.05 2.15 2.05
C PHE A 40 7.34 1.84 1.30
N VAL A 41 7.59 2.58 0.22
CA VAL A 41 8.82 2.46 -0.56
C VAL A 41 9.46 3.82 -0.78
N ALA A 42 10.78 3.87 -0.60
CA ALA A 42 11.60 5.01 -0.99
C ALA A 42 12.27 4.71 -2.33
N LEU A 43 12.23 5.68 -3.25
CA LEU A 43 12.66 5.53 -4.63
C LEU A 43 13.73 6.56 -4.98
N GLY A 44 14.78 6.11 -5.68
CA GLY A 44 15.95 6.94 -6.02
C GLY A 44 16.47 6.67 -7.43
N GLN A 45 17.70 7.11 -7.68
CA GLN A 45 18.44 6.86 -8.93
C GLN A 45 19.69 5.98 -8.72
N GLY A 46 19.79 5.29 -7.59
CA GLY A 46 20.85 4.32 -7.29
C GLY A 46 22.10 4.90 -6.64
N ASP A 47 22.07 6.17 -6.25
CA ASP A 47 23.12 6.88 -5.51
C ASP A 47 22.76 7.10 -4.02
N TRP A 48 21.76 6.37 -3.51
CA TRP A 48 21.18 6.54 -2.17
C TRP A 48 20.53 7.91 -1.94
N HIS A 49 20.25 8.65 -3.02
CA HIS A 49 19.42 9.84 -2.97
C HIS A 49 17.97 9.48 -3.28
N GLU A 50 17.15 9.46 -2.23
CA GLU A 50 15.70 9.34 -2.37
C GLU A 50 15.19 10.60 -3.07
N THR A 51 14.40 10.41 -4.13
CA THR A 51 13.80 11.49 -4.91
C THR A 51 12.28 11.43 -4.89
N LEU A 52 11.73 10.23 -4.68
CA LEU A 52 10.30 9.98 -4.65
C LEU A 52 10.00 8.97 -3.55
N SER A 53 8.73 8.91 -3.17
CA SER A 53 8.20 7.85 -2.34
C SER A 53 6.93 7.29 -2.94
N ALA A 54 6.62 6.05 -2.62
CA ALA A 54 5.35 5.45 -3.03
C ALA A 54 4.80 4.57 -1.91
N THR A 55 3.50 4.31 -1.99
CA THR A 55 2.86 3.31 -1.14
C THR A 55 1.97 2.39 -1.94
N TYR A 56 1.74 1.20 -1.40
CA TYR A 56 0.71 0.33 -1.92
C TYR A 56 0.16 -0.63 -0.86
N TRP A 57 -1.05 -1.13 -1.11
CA TRP A 57 -1.63 -2.29 -0.42
C TRP A 57 -2.64 -2.99 -1.33
N PHE A 58 -3.01 -4.21 -0.95
CA PHE A 58 -4.09 -4.98 -1.52
C PHE A 58 -5.26 -5.00 -0.56
N GLN A 59 -6.47 -4.85 -1.10
CA GLN A 59 -7.70 -4.82 -0.31
C GLN A 59 -8.79 -5.62 -0.99
N SER A 60 -9.46 -6.46 -0.22
CA SER A 60 -10.73 -7.10 -0.56
C SER A 60 -11.81 -6.65 0.43
N ALA A 61 -13.04 -7.12 0.26
CA ALA A 61 -14.13 -6.82 1.20
C ALA A 61 -13.84 -7.32 2.63
N ALA A 62 -13.01 -8.36 2.77
CA ALA A 62 -12.74 -9.01 4.06
C ALA A 62 -11.29 -8.87 4.54
N HIS A 63 -10.35 -8.54 3.65
CA HIS A 63 -8.92 -8.58 3.96
C HIS A 63 -8.18 -7.35 3.45
N THR A 64 -7.09 -7.01 4.12
CA THR A 64 -6.14 -6.00 3.68
C THR A 64 -4.72 -6.51 3.96
N THR A 65 -3.83 -6.37 2.99
CA THR A 65 -2.44 -6.82 3.09
C THR A 65 -1.53 -6.02 2.18
N ASP A 66 -0.29 -5.78 2.58
CA ASP A 66 0.74 -5.22 1.73
C ASP A 66 1.66 -6.31 1.12
N ASP A 67 1.42 -7.58 1.50
CA ASP A 67 2.20 -8.72 1.05
C ASP A 67 1.65 -9.28 -0.27
N TYR A 68 2.46 -9.14 -1.32
CA TYR A 68 2.12 -9.65 -2.65
C TYR A 68 1.92 -11.18 -2.65
N GLY A 69 2.65 -11.92 -1.81
CA GLY A 69 2.50 -13.37 -1.70
C GLY A 69 1.09 -13.76 -1.26
N THR A 70 0.57 -13.09 -0.24
CA THR A 70 -0.78 -13.26 0.30
C THR A 70 -1.83 -13.05 -0.78
N ARG A 71 -1.70 -12.00 -1.60
CA ARG A 71 -2.59 -11.78 -2.74
C ARG A 71 -2.56 -12.93 -3.75
N ILE A 72 -1.37 -13.47 -4.07
CA ILE A 72 -1.24 -14.58 -5.01
C ILE A 72 -1.84 -15.87 -4.46
N TRP A 73 -1.62 -16.17 -3.18
CA TRP A 73 -2.23 -17.33 -2.52
C TRP A 73 -3.75 -17.21 -2.44
N ALA A 74 -4.29 -16.01 -2.21
CA ALA A 74 -5.73 -15.77 -2.22
C ALA A 74 -6.32 -16.12 -3.60
N ASP A 75 -5.64 -15.80 -4.70
CA ASP A 75 -6.08 -16.15 -6.08
C ASP A 75 -6.27 -17.66 -6.28
N LEU A 76 -5.46 -18.47 -5.58
CA LEU A 76 -5.44 -19.93 -5.68
C LEU A 76 -6.41 -20.62 -4.72
N SER A 77 -6.87 -19.92 -3.68
CA SER A 77 -7.57 -20.55 -2.54
C SER A 77 -8.93 -19.94 -2.19
N GLN A 78 -9.20 -18.68 -2.58
CA GLN A 78 -10.42 -17.95 -2.23
C GLN A 78 -10.91 -17.07 -3.40
N ARG A 79 -12.24 -16.96 -3.56
CA ARG A 79 -12.86 -16.04 -4.52
C ARG A 79 -13.12 -14.70 -3.85
N GLU A 80 -12.08 -13.89 -3.73
CA GLU A 80 -12.21 -12.51 -3.30
C GLU A 80 -11.89 -11.56 -4.45
N GLU A 81 -12.66 -10.48 -4.56
CA GLU A 81 -12.33 -9.39 -5.46
C GLU A 81 -11.29 -8.50 -4.78
N TRP A 82 -10.10 -8.45 -5.36
CA TRP A 82 -8.97 -7.72 -4.82
C TRP A 82 -8.69 -6.46 -5.64
N VAL A 83 -8.50 -5.35 -4.94
CA VAL A 83 -8.02 -4.07 -5.45
C VAL A 83 -6.57 -3.89 -5.01
N LEU A 84 -5.69 -3.50 -5.93
CA LEU A 84 -4.38 -2.94 -5.60
C LEU A 84 -4.52 -1.42 -5.56
N VAL A 85 -4.30 -0.82 -4.40
CA VAL A 85 -4.15 0.63 -4.28
C VAL A 85 -2.66 0.93 -4.33
N SER A 86 -2.24 1.80 -5.25
CA SER A 86 -0.85 2.26 -5.34
C SER A 86 -0.82 3.76 -5.58
N ILE A 87 0.04 4.44 -4.85
CA ILE A 87 0.18 5.89 -4.84
C ILE A 87 1.65 6.22 -5.02
N LEU A 88 1.98 6.99 -6.05
CA LEU A 88 3.30 7.58 -6.23
C LEU A 88 3.23 9.05 -5.80
N PHE A 89 4.19 9.47 -4.99
CA PHE A 89 4.33 10.84 -4.55
C PHE A 89 5.50 11.50 -5.29
N ASP A 90 5.29 12.74 -5.71
CA ASP A 90 6.30 13.56 -6.40
C ASP A 90 7.41 14.10 -5.44
N ASP A 91 7.34 13.72 -4.16
CA ASP A 91 8.28 14.09 -3.11
C ASP A 91 8.62 12.87 -2.24
N VAL A 92 9.71 13.00 -1.47
CA VAL A 92 10.11 12.03 -0.45
C VAL A 92 9.35 12.32 0.84
N TYR A 93 8.47 11.40 1.22
CA TYR A 93 7.80 11.43 2.51
C TYR A 93 8.41 10.42 3.49
N GLN A 94 8.13 10.60 4.77
CA GLN A 94 8.37 9.56 5.78
C GLN A 94 7.11 8.71 5.93
N ALA A 95 7.29 7.42 6.21
CA ALA A 95 6.19 6.49 6.37
C ALA A 95 5.19 6.91 7.47
N ASP A 96 5.67 7.54 8.54
CA ASP A 96 4.88 8.02 9.67
C ASP A 96 4.32 9.44 9.49
N ASN A 97 4.36 9.99 8.27
CA ASN A 97 3.80 11.31 7.99
C ASN A 97 2.28 11.33 8.29
N PRO A 98 1.81 12.23 9.19
CA PRO A 98 0.41 12.24 9.63
C PRO A 98 -0.57 12.65 8.53
N GLN A 99 -0.16 13.47 7.56
CA GLN A 99 -1.02 13.83 6.42
C GLN A 99 -1.28 12.62 5.53
N LEU A 100 -0.28 11.74 5.37
CA LEU A 100 -0.44 10.52 4.57
C LEU A 100 -1.34 9.49 5.27
N ASN A 101 -1.29 9.40 6.61
CA ASN A 101 -2.19 8.52 7.36
C ASN A 101 -3.67 8.83 7.07
N SER A 102 -4.06 10.11 7.07
CA SER A 102 -5.44 10.50 6.73
C SER A 102 -5.82 10.14 5.30
N LEU A 103 -4.89 10.27 4.35
CA LEU A 103 -5.12 9.85 2.96
C LEU A 103 -5.32 8.34 2.85
N TYR A 104 -4.51 7.55 3.56
CA TYR A 104 -4.61 6.09 3.54
C TYR A 104 -5.95 5.60 4.11
N LEU A 105 -6.38 6.17 5.24
CA LEU A 105 -7.67 5.86 5.84
C LEU A 105 -8.84 6.19 4.89
N ALA A 106 -8.82 7.37 4.28
CA ALA A 106 -9.86 7.79 3.35
C ALA A 106 -9.92 6.87 2.10
N LEU A 107 -8.77 6.50 1.54
CA LEU A 107 -8.73 5.58 0.40
C LEU A 107 -9.18 4.17 0.77
N HIS A 108 -8.76 3.68 1.94
CA HIS A 108 -9.19 2.38 2.45
C HIS A 108 -10.72 2.32 2.62
N GLU A 109 -11.33 3.34 3.22
CA GLU A 109 -12.78 3.45 3.39
C GLU A 109 -13.51 3.50 2.03
N VAL A 110 -13.03 4.31 1.09
CA VAL A 110 -13.63 4.43 -0.26
C VAL A 110 -13.56 3.10 -1.00
N VAL A 111 -12.43 2.39 -0.93
CA VAL A 111 -12.27 1.08 -1.56
C VAL A 111 -13.20 0.07 -0.90
N ALA A 112 -13.30 0.04 0.44
CA ALA A 112 -14.18 -0.85 1.18
C ALA A 112 -15.64 -0.65 0.80
N ALA A 113 -16.10 0.61 0.73
CA ALA A 113 -17.45 0.97 0.32
C ALA A 113 -17.75 0.59 -1.13
N SER A 114 -16.74 0.56 -2.00
CA SER A 114 -16.89 0.24 -3.41
C SER A 114 -16.98 -1.27 -3.68
N ILE A 115 -16.27 -2.09 -2.90
CA ILE A 115 -16.23 -3.55 -3.08
C ILE A 115 -17.20 -4.32 -2.16
N GLY A 116 -17.66 -3.71 -1.05
CA GLY A 116 -18.61 -4.32 -0.11
C GLY A 116 -20.09 -4.21 -0.49
N ASN A 117 -20.43 -3.51 -1.58
CA ASN A 117 -21.80 -3.27 -2.05
C ASN A 117 -22.24 -4.18 -3.22
N GLN A 118 -21.59 -5.34 -3.42
CA GLN A 118 -21.94 -6.30 -4.48
C GLN A 118 -22.70 -7.52 -3.95
#